data_AF-K2DN78-F1
#
_entry.id   AF-K2DN78-F1
#
_cell.length_a   1.000
_cell.length_b   1.000
_cell.length_c   1.000
_cell.angle_alpha   90.00
_cell.angle_beta   90.00
_cell.angle_gamma   90.00
#
_symmetry.space_group_name_H-M   'P 1'
#
loop_
_entity.id
_entity.type
_entity.pdbx_description
1 polymer ?
#
loop_
_entity_poly.entity_id
_entity_poly.type
_entity_poly.pdbx_seq_one_letter_code
_entity_poly.pdbx_strand_id
1 'polypeptide(L)'
;MKKEETIVIDPVGMNIVNRIAPGTKFMGTLECSGGLLVQGHFEGTLVVTDGPLVLMQEGVIAGDFDCKQDAYLFGTITEKPEGEQSQLTVGGAAFMAETLEAKADITAVVFKTYEGAQVDGRIRTVRKQSV
;
A
#
# COMPACT_ATOMS: atom_id res chain seq x y z
N MET A 1 -10.35 4.28 28.47
CA MET A 1 -9.39 4.94 27.57
C MET A 1 -9.03 3.96 26.48
N LYS A 2 -9.42 4.23 25.22
CA LYS A 2 -8.88 3.47 24.09
C LYS A 2 -7.39 3.82 23.98
N LYS A 3 -6.53 2.81 23.80
CA LYS A 3 -5.10 3.02 23.62
C LYS A 3 -4.93 3.49 22.17
N GLU A 4 -4.57 4.74 21.96
CA GLU A 4 -4.25 5.25 20.62
C GLU A 4 -2.97 4.54 20.15
N GLU A 5 -3.11 3.65 19.17
CA GLU A 5 -1.96 3.04 18.51
C GLU A 5 -1.55 3.94 17.35
N THR A 6 -0.41 4.61 17.49
CA THR A 6 0.12 5.51 16.46
C THR A 6 1.11 4.77 15.56
N ILE A 7 0.89 4.79 14.24
CA ILE A 7 1.88 4.37 13.26
C ILE A 7 2.81 5.56 12.98
N VAL A 8 4.11 5.39 13.21
CA VAL A 8 5.13 6.39 12.89
C VAL A 8 5.88 5.94 11.65
N ILE A 9 5.85 6.76 10.59
CA ILE A 9 6.63 6.52 9.36
C ILE A 9 7.96 7.27 9.50
N ASP A 10 9.06 6.51 9.56
CA ASP A 10 10.43 7.04 9.55
C ASP A 10 11.07 6.74 8.19
N PRO A 11 11.14 7.71 7.26
CA PRO A 11 11.67 7.47 5.92
C PRO A 11 13.11 6.96 5.90
N VAL A 12 13.94 7.38 6.86
CA VAL A 12 15.35 6.96 6.91
C VAL A 12 15.45 5.54 7.45
N GLY A 13 14.84 5.27 8.60
CA GLY A 13 14.84 3.94 9.22
C GLY A 13 14.13 2.87 8.37
N MET A 14 13.17 3.27 7.53
CA MET A 14 12.39 2.38 6.66
C MET A 14 12.92 2.30 5.22
N ASN A 15 14.07 2.92 4.91
CA ASN A 15 14.65 2.97 3.56
C ASN A 15 13.70 3.51 2.48
N ILE A 16 12.87 4.51 2.80
CA ILE A 16 11.93 5.14 1.87
C ILE A 16 12.67 6.22 1.08
N VAL A 17 13.04 5.88 -0.16
CA VAL A 17 13.86 6.73 -1.03
C VAL A 17 13.13 7.16 -2.32
N ASN A 18 11.99 6.54 -2.62
CA ASN A 18 11.15 6.87 -3.77
C ASN A 18 9.91 7.64 -3.31
N ARG A 19 9.43 8.60 -4.12
CA ARG A 19 8.27 9.43 -3.76
C ARG A 19 7.43 9.84 -4.97
N ILE A 20 6.12 9.62 -4.87
CA ILE A 20 5.10 10.27 -5.72
C ILE A 20 4.51 11.41 -4.89
N ALA A 21 4.99 12.63 -5.14
CA ALA A 21 4.64 13.80 -4.34
C ALA A 21 3.19 14.27 -4.59
N PRO A 22 2.62 15.08 -3.67
CA PRO A 22 1.33 15.74 -3.92
C PRO A 22 1.33 16.50 -5.25
N GLY A 23 0.20 16.48 -5.95
CA GLY A 23 0.07 17.09 -7.29
C GLY A 23 0.77 16.31 -8.42
N THR A 24 1.43 15.19 -8.13
CA THR A 24 2.00 14.31 -9.15
C THR A 24 0.97 13.24 -9.55
N LYS A 25 0.80 13.02 -10.85
CA LYS A 25 0.11 11.84 -11.40
C LYS A 25 1.11 11.02 -12.22
N PHE A 26 1.22 9.73 -11.91
CA PHE A 26 1.98 8.76 -12.70
C PHE A 26 1.02 7.75 -13.33
N MET A 27 1.27 7.39 -14.60
CA MET A 27 0.51 6.36 -15.32
C MET A 27 1.48 5.42 -16.04
N GLY A 28 1.36 4.12 -15.82
CA GLY A 28 2.18 3.09 -16.48
C GLY A 28 2.84 2.14 -15.48
N THR A 29 4.04 1.66 -15.82
CA THR A 29 4.79 0.71 -15.00
C THR A 29 5.91 1.41 -14.24
N LEU A 30 5.99 1.16 -12.93
CA LEU A 30 7.09 1.60 -12.07
C LEU A 30 7.69 0.41 -11.33
N GLU A 31 8.99 0.21 -11.49
CA GLU A 31 9.78 -0.71 -10.68
C GLU A 31 10.80 0.11 -9.90
N CYS A 32 10.86 -0.08 -8.58
CA CYS A 32 11.79 0.65 -7.74
C CYS A 32 12.35 -0.24 -6.61
N SER A 33 13.61 0.03 -6.25
CA SER A 33 14.25 -0.53 -5.07
C SER A 33 14.34 0.55 -3.99
N GLY A 34 14.20 0.14 -2.73
CA GLY A 34 13.90 1.00 -1.61
C GLY A 34 12.42 1.40 -1.56
N GLY A 35 11.98 1.84 -0.39
CA GLY A 35 10.58 2.11 -0.11
C GLY A 35 10.01 3.24 -0.96
N LEU A 36 8.71 3.16 -1.22
CA LEU A 36 7.96 4.14 -2.00
C LEU A 36 6.90 4.82 -1.14
N LEU A 37 6.98 6.15 -1.07
CA LEU A 37 5.96 7.01 -0.47
C LEU A 37 5.03 7.58 -1.53
N VAL A 38 3.74 7.26 -1.46
CA VAL A 38 2.71 7.77 -2.38
C VAL A 38 1.84 8.79 -1.65
N GLN A 39 1.89 10.03 -2.11
CA GLN A 39 1.06 11.15 -1.67
C GLN A 39 0.29 11.82 -2.81
N GLY A 40 0.59 11.43 -4.05
CA GLY A 40 -0.12 11.84 -5.26
C GLY A 40 -0.94 10.69 -5.83
N HIS A 41 -1.02 10.62 -7.16
CA HIS A 41 -1.83 9.63 -7.88
C HIS A 41 -0.94 8.66 -8.66
N PHE A 42 -1.22 7.37 -8.55
CA PHE A 42 -0.57 6.33 -9.34
C PHE A 42 -1.60 5.43 -10.01
N GLU A 43 -1.42 5.15 -11.29
CA GLU A 43 -2.29 4.26 -12.07
C GLU A 43 -1.43 3.31 -12.91
N GLY A 44 -1.60 2.00 -12.74
CA GLY A 44 -0.88 0.99 -13.52
C GLY A 44 -0.21 -0.09 -12.68
N THR A 45 1.00 -0.51 -13.07
CA THR A 45 1.71 -1.62 -12.43
C THR A 45 2.88 -1.13 -11.59
N LEU A 46 2.93 -1.53 -10.32
CA LEU A 46 3.98 -1.14 -9.39
C LEU A 46 4.70 -2.35 -8.80
N VAL A 47 6.03 -2.32 -8.82
CA VAL A 47 6.87 -3.24 -8.04
C VAL A 47 7.79 -2.45 -7.12
N VAL A 48 7.73 -2.75 -5.82
CA VAL A 48 8.61 -2.19 -4.79
C VAL A 48 9.45 -3.30 -4.17
N THR A 49 10.77 -3.22 -4.34
CA THR A 49 11.75 -4.12 -3.71
C THR A 49 12.53 -3.40 -2.61
N ASP A 50 13.05 -4.15 -1.64
CA ASP A 50 14.00 -3.65 -0.61
C ASP A 50 13.52 -2.46 0.24
N GLY A 51 12.19 -2.27 0.34
CA GLY A 51 11.57 -1.28 1.18
C GLY A 51 10.04 -1.40 1.19
N PRO A 52 9.35 -0.63 2.04
CA PRO A 52 7.90 -0.70 2.16
C PRO A 52 7.17 0.14 1.11
N LEU A 53 5.92 -0.19 0.87
CA LEU A 53 4.96 0.68 0.19
C LEU A 53 4.21 1.50 1.24
N VAL A 54 4.28 2.83 1.16
CA VAL A 54 3.53 3.73 2.05
C VAL A 54 2.54 4.55 1.22
N LEU A 55 1.27 4.20 1.31
CA LEU A 55 0.17 4.97 0.73
C LEU A 55 -0.34 5.96 1.77
N MET A 56 0.10 7.21 1.70
CA MET A 56 -0.35 8.25 2.63
C MET A 56 -1.81 8.62 2.39
N GLN A 57 -2.43 9.28 3.37
CA GLN A 57 -3.87 9.60 3.39
C GLN A 57 -4.40 10.27 2.12
N GLU A 58 -3.65 11.22 1.55
CA GLU A 58 -4.04 11.91 0.30
C GLU A 58 -3.63 11.15 -0.98
N GLY A 59 -2.91 10.03 -0.82
CA GLY A 59 -2.44 9.22 -1.93
C GLY A 59 -3.55 8.34 -2.50
N VAL A 60 -3.59 8.23 -3.82
CA VAL A 60 -4.55 7.41 -4.56
C VAL A 60 -3.83 6.48 -5.51
N ILE A 61 -4.15 5.18 -5.45
CA ILE A 61 -3.57 4.18 -6.36
C ILE A 61 -4.65 3.32 -7.03
N ALA A 62 -4.44 2.96 -8.30
CA ALA A 62 -5.26 2.01 -9.05
C ALA A 62 -4.39 1.09 -9.92
N GLY A 63 -4.63 -0.23 -9.90
CA GLY A 63 -3.89 -1.19 -10.74
C GLY A 63 -3.38 -2.43 -10.00
N ASP A 64 -2.19 -2.88 -10.37
CA ASP A 64 -1.55 -4.11 -9.88
C ASP A 64 -0.26 -3.78 -9.14
N PHE A 65 -0.20 -4.12 -7.85
CA PHE A 65 0.84 -3.70 -6.92
C PHE A 65 1.51 -4.91 -6.27
N ASP A 66 2.83 -4.97 -6.33
CA ASP A 66 3.65 -6.00 -5.69
C ASP A 66 4.73 -5.34 -4.81
N CYS A 67 4.53 -5.37 -3.50
CA CYS A 67 5.50 -4.91 -2.51
C CYS A 67 6.13 -6.11 -1.81
N LYS A 68 7.46 -6.26 -1.91
CA LYS A 68 8.15 -7.41 -1.31
C LYS A 68 8.27 -7.36 0.21
N GLN A 69 8.03 -6.20 0.82
CA GLN A 69 8.10 -6.00 2.27
C GLN A 69 6.73 -5.59 2.83
N ASP A 70 6.72 -4.72 3.84
CA ASP A 70 5.51 -4.24 4.50
C ASP A 70 4.80 -3.15 3.68
N ALA A 71 3.49 -3.04 3.84
CA ALA A 71 2.69 -1.98 3.26
C ALA A 71 1.95 -1.20 4.36
N TYR A 72 1.99 0.12 4.29
CA TYR A 72 1.31 1.03 5.21
C TYR A 72 0.27 1.81 4.42
N LEU A 73 -1.00 1.52 4.69
CA LEU A 73 -2.13 1.93 3.86
C LEU A 73 -3.00 2.91 4.64
N PHE A 74 -2.88 4.19 4.30
CA PHE A 74 -3.65 5.31 4.87
C PHE A 74 -4.57 5.96 3.84
N GLY A 75 -4.26 5.86 2.55
CA GLY A 75 -5.00 6.54 1.48
C GLY A 75 -6.06 5.67 0.81
N THR A 76 -6.30 5.94 -0.47
CA THR A 76 -7.36 5.30 -1.25
C THR A 76 -6.79 4.35 -2.30
N ILE A 77 -7.33 3.12 -2.36
CA ILE A 77 -7.10 2.18 -3.45
C ILE A 77 -8.40 2.08 -4.24
N THR A 78 -8.41 2.48 -5.52
CA THR A 78 -9.63 2.43 -6.36
C THR A 78 -9.64 1.21 -7.26
N GLU A 79 -10.78 0.94 -7.89
CA GLU A 79 -10.86 0.01 -9.02
C GLU A 79 -9.92 0.46 -10.14
N LYS A 80 -9.49 -0.50 -10.96
CA LYS A 80 -8.76 -0.26 -12.21
C LYS A 80 -9.64 0.51 -13.20
N PRO A 81 -9.06 1.18 -14.21
CA PRO A 81 -9.83 1.90 -15.22
C PRO A 81 -10.88 1.04 -15.95
N GLU A 82 -10.66 -0.27 -16.08
CA GLU A 82 -11.64 -1.20 -16.69
C GLU A 82 -12.78 -1.63 -15.75
N GLY A 83 -12.81 -1.14 -14.50
CA GLY A 83 -13.82 -1.49 -13.49
C GLY A 83 -13.51 -2.78 -12.71
N GLU A 84 -12.33 -3.35 -12.90
CA GLU A 84 -11.85 -4.49 -12.11
C GLU A 84 -11.30 -4.04 -10.76
N GLN A 85 -11.35 -4.92 -9.76
CA GLN A 85 -10.72 -4.66 -8.46
C GLN A 85 -9.19 -4.55 -8.60
N SER A 86 -8.59 -3.54 -7.97
CA SER A 86 -7.12 -3.45 -7.88
C SER A 86 -6.54 -4.65 -7.12
N GLN A 87 -5.29 -4.99 -7.39
CA GLN A 87 -4.62 -6.14 -6.76
C GLN A 87 -3.40 -5.65 -5.99
N LEU A 88 -3.33 -5.93 -4.69
CA LEU A 88 -2.17 -5.59 -3.85
C LEU A 88 -1.60 -6.85 -3.21
N THR A 89 -0.38 -7.20 -3.59
CA THR A 89 0.40 -8.29 -2.96
C THR A 89 1.50 -7.69 -2.08
N VAL A 90 1.54 -8.14 -0.83
CA VAL A 90 2.46 -7.66 0.21
C VAL A 90 3.24 -8.84 0.76
N GLY A 91 4.57 -8.82 0.64
CA GLY A 91 5.46 -9.89 1.12
C GLY A 91 5.62 -9.93 2.64
N GLY A 92 5.26 -8.84 3.33
CA GLY A 92 5.29 -8.70 4.78
C GLY A 92 3.90 -8.46 5.38
N ALA A 93 3.83 -7.48 6.28
CA ALA A 93 2.59 -7.06 6.93
C ALA A 93 1.91 -5.91 6.16
N ALA A 94 0.59 -6.01 5.97
CA ALA A 94 -0.25 -4.91 5.53
C ALA A 94 -0.87 -4.23 6.76
N PHE A 95 -0.47 -2.98 7.01
CA PHE A 95 -1.04 -2.11 8.02
C PHE A 95 -2.14 -1.26 7.39
N MET A 96 -3.38 -1.49 7.81
CA MET A 96 -4.58 -0.87 7.26
C MET A 96 -5.13 0.15 8.26
N ALA A 97 -4.77 1.42 8.06
CA ALA A 97 -5.12 2.50 8.98
C ALA A 97 -6.61 2.87 8.92
N GLU A 98 -7.07 3.65 9.90
CA GLU A 98 -8.47 4.08 10.02
C GLU A 98 -9.00 4.81 8.78
N THR A 99 -8.12 5.49 8.04
CA THR A 99 -8.45 6.30 6.86
C THR A 99 -8.40 5.51 5.55
N LEU A 100 -8.04 4.22 5.59
CA LEU A 100 -7.97 3.39 4.39
C LEU A 100 -9.36 3.17 3.79
N GLU A 101 -9.48 3.50 2.51
CA GLU A 101 -10.60 3.11 1.66
C GLU A 101 -10.05 2.29 0.48
N ALA A 102 -10.32 0.99 0.44
CA ALA A 102 -9.79 0.12 -0.60
C ALA A 102 -10.90 -0.61 -1.36
N LYS A 103 -10.92 -0.43 -2.67
CA LYS A 103 -11.56 -1.30 -3.65
C LYS A 103 -10.48 -2.16 -4.29
N ALA A 104 -10.09 -3.22 -3.58
CA ALA A 104 -8.99 -4.07 -3.99
C ALA A 104 -9.03 -5.45 -3.34
N ASP A 105 -8.50 -6.45 -4.06
CA ASP A 105 -8.08 -7.69 -3.46
C ASP A 105 -6.66 -7.51 -2.87
N ILE A 106 -6.51 -7.77 -1.57
CA ILE A 106 -5.24 -7.59 -0.85
C ILE A 106 -4.76 -8.94 -0.33
N THR A 107 -3.53 -9.29 -0.69
CA THR A 107 -2.84 -10.49 -0.22
C THR A 107 -1.62 -10.08 0.60
N ALA A 108 -1.49 -10.57 1.84
CA ALA A 108 -0.34 -10.28 2.71
C ALA A 108 0.06 -11.49 3.56
N VAL A 109 1.22 -11.46 4.20
CA VAL A 109 1.57 -12.49 5.21
C VAL A 109 0.81 -12.25 6.52
N VAL A 110 0.68 -10.98 6.91
CA VAL A 110 -0.02 -10.55 8.13
C VAL A 110 -0.85 -9.31 7.80
N PHE A 111 -2.05 -9.22 8.38
CA PHE A 111 -2.85 -8.00 8.37
C PHE A 111 -2.88 -7.39 9.78
N LYS A 112 -2.71 -6.08 9.86
CA LYS A 112 -2.95 -5.28 11.05
C LYS A 112 -3.96 -4.20 10.69
N THR A 113 -5.17 -4.34 11.19
CA THR A 113 -6.27 -3.41 10.90
C THR A 113 -6.52 -2.50 12.09
N TYR A 114 -6.74 -1.22 11.80
CA TYR A 114 -7.16 -0.23 12.78
C TYR A 114 -8.66 0.09 12.57
N GLU A 115 -9.31 0.56 13.63
CA GLU A 115 -10.74 0.89 13.61
C GLU A 115 -11.03 1.92 12.51
N GLY A 116 -11.95 1.61 11.58
CA GLY A 116 -12.33 2.51 10.49
C GLY A 116 -11.87 2.08 9.10
N ALA A 117 -10.84 1.21 8.99
CA ALA A 117 -10.36 0.72 7.71
C ALA A 117 -11.49 0.03 6.91
N GLN A 118 -11.71 0.44 5.67
CA GLN A 118 -12.72 -0.13 4.78
C GLN A 118 -12.07 -0.84 3.60
N VAL A 119 -12.48 -2.09 3.38
CA VAL A 119 -12.08 -2.86 2.19
C VAL A 119 -13.30 -3.49 1.56
N ASP A 120 -13.54 -3.14 0.30
CA ASP A 120 -14.44 -3.81 -0.62
C ASP A 120 -13.59 -4.66 -1.59
N GLY A 121 -13.43 -5.92 -1.24
CA GLY A 121 -12.60 -6.86 -1.98
C GLY A 121 -12.21 -8.07 -1.13
N ARG A 122 -11.33 -8.92 -1.66
CA ARG A 122 -10.88 -10.15 -0.99
C ARG A 122 -9.63 -9.90 -0.17
N ILE A 123 -9.65 -10.40 1.07
CA ILE A 123 -8.47 -10.44 1.94
C ILE A 123 -7.94 -11.87 1.98
N ARG A 124 -6.66 -12.05 1.65
CA ARG A 124 -6.00 -13.37 1.64
C ARG A 124 -4.67 -13.33 2.38
N THR A 125 -4.46 -14.30 3.27
CA THR A 125 -3.15 -14.50 3.91
C THR A 125 -2.33 -15.55 3.17
N VAL A 126 -1.04 -15.31 3.01
CA VAL A 126 -0.09 -16.29 2.46
C VAL A 126 0.99 -16.63 3.48
N ARG A 127 1.55 -17.85 3.39
CA ARG A 127 2.71 -18.22 4.20
C ARG A 127 3.94 -17.52 3.65
N LYS A 128 4.75 -16.90 4.52
CA LYS A 128 6.04 -16.34 4.14
C LYS A 128 6.90 -17.48 3.57
N GLN A 129 7.24 -17.41 2.29
CA GLN A 129 8.24 -18.30 1.72
C GLN A 129 9.60 -17.79 2.19
N SER A 130 10.27 -18.57 3.03
CA SER A 130 11.68 -18.37 3.35
C SER A 130 12.47 -18.57 2.05
N VAL A 131 13.11 -17.51 1.56
CA VAL A 131 14.18 -17.60 0.55
C VAL A 131 15.50 -17.69 1.30
#